data_AF-A0A9P1IFK6-F1
#
_entry.id   AF-A0A9P1IFK6-F1
#
_cell.length_a   1.000
_cell.length_b   1.000
_cell.length_c   1.000
_cell.angle_alpha   90.00
_cell.angle_beta   90.00
_cell.angle_gamma   90.00
#
_symmetry.space_group_name_H-M   'P 1'
#
loop_
_entity.id
_entity.type
_entity.pdbx_description
1 polymer ?
#
loop_
_entity_poly.entity_id
_entity_poly.type
_entity_poly.pdbx_seq_one_letter_code
_entity_poly.pdbx_strand_id
1 'polypeptide(L)' 'MEVVQKRVAMLTNCEVLEFLKSQKKDEKSSEKLKMLNTVVRETRKYLHASPAATQNSDMIEQLLPKLKP' A
#
# COMPACT_ATOMS: atom_id res chain seq x y z
N MET A 1 14.03 17.58 -9.11
CA MET A 1 13.66 16.14 -9.21
C MET A 1 12.91 15.96 -10.50
N GLU A 2 13.51 15.29 -11.47
CA GLU A 2 12.86 15.00 -12.77
C GLU A 2 12.16 13.64 -12.70
N VAL A 3 10.96 13.55 -13.26
CA VAL A 3 10.17 12.31 -13.28
C VAL A 3 10.45 11.59 -14.59
N VAL A 4 11.14 10.45 -14.51
CA VAL A 4 11.51 9.63 -15.68
C VAL A 4 10.29 8.97 -16.31
N GLN A 5 9.40 8.40 -15.49
CA GLN A 5 8.19 7.73 -15.96
C GLN A 5 7.02 8.01 -15.03
N LYS A 6 5.94 8.59 -15.56
CA LYS A 6 4.76 9.00 -14.76
C LYS A 6 3.96 7.80 -14.22
N ARG A 7 3.92 6.69 -14.96
CA ARG A 7 3.24 5.45 -14.56
C ARG A 7 4.11 4.26 -14.92
N VAL A 8 4.70 3.66 -13.89
CA VAL A 8 5.55 2.47 -14.02
C VAL A 8 4.73 1.20 -13.81
N ALA A 9 3.84 1.20 -12.82
CA ALA A 9 3.05 0.04 -12.43
C ALA A 9 1.65 0.44 -11.95
N MET A 10 0.75 -0.53 -11.91
CA MET A 10 -0.50 -0.48 -11.16
C MET A 10 -0.32 -1.31 -9.89
N LEU A 11 -0.64 -0.75 -8.73
CA LEU A 11 -0.55 -1.42 -7.44
C LEU A 11 -1.97 -1.68 -6.92
N THR A 12 -2.21 -2.89 -6.44
CA THR A 12 -3.44 -3.27 -5.78
C THR A 12 -3.47 -2.73 -4.34
N ASN A 13 -4.68 -2.54 -3.82
CA ASN A 13 -4.87 -2.10 -2.45
C ASN A 13 -4.26 -3.08 -1.42
N CYS A 14 -4.21 -4.38 -1.74
CA CYS A 14 -3.51 -5.38 -0.91
C CYS A 14 -2.01 -5.15 -0.85
N GLU A 15 -1.35 -5.02 -2.01
CA GLU A 15 0.10 -4.79 -2.06
C GLU A 15 0.48 -3.52 -1.30
N VAL A 16 -0.31 -2.45 -1.44
CA VAL A 16 -0.10 -1.22 -0.69
C VAL A 16 -0.29 -1.44 0.80
N LEU A 17 -1.31 -2.19 1.23
CA LEU A 17 -1.56 -2.46 2.64
C LEU A 17 -0.47 -3.33 3.26
N GLU A 18 -0.01 -4.37 2.56
CA GLU A 18 1.10 -5.23 2.98
C GLU A 18 2.42 -4.46 3.08
N PHE A 19 2.72 -3.65 2.05
CA PHE A 19 3.88 -2.77 2.06
C PHE A 19 3.83 -1.79 3.23
N LEU A 20 2.68 -1.15 3.45
CA LEU A 20 2.55 -0.23 4.56
C LEU A 20 2.74 -0.98 5.88
N LYS A 21 2.14 -2.16 6.09
CA LYS A 21 2.30 -2.96 7.33
C LYS A 21 3.75 -3.33 7.62
N SER A 22 4.56 -3.63 6.59
CA SER A 22 5.97 -4.01 6.77
C SER A 22 6.86 -2.85 7.23
N GLN A 23 6.42 -1.60 7.03
CA GLN A 23 7.10 -0.43 7.59
C GLN A 23 6.97 -0.45 9.12
N LYS A 24 8.08 -0.71 9.81
CA LYS A 24 8.18 -0.57 11.27
C LYS A 24 7.99 0.90 11.63
N LYS A 25 7.34 1.18 12.76
CA LYS A 25 7.39 2.51 13.36
C LYS A 25 8.83 2.71 13.81
N ASP A 26 9.59 3.53 13.10
CA ASP A 26 10.86 4.01 13.64
C ASP A 26 10.56 4.86 14.88
N GLU A 27 10.85 4.30 16.05
CA GLU A 27 10.65 4.97 17.34
C GLU A 27 11.51 6.24 17.48
N LYS A 28 12.49 6.42 16.58
CA LYS A 28 13.30 7.64 16.42
C LYS A 28 12.80 8.57 15.31
N SER A 29 11.53 8.49 14.91
CA SER A 29 10.97 9.40 13.90
C SER A 29 10.92 10.82 14.44
N SER A 30 12.05 11.50 14.22
CA SER A 30 12.26 12.93 14.38
C SER A 30 11.03 13.70 13.90
N GLU A 31 10.77 14.83 14.54
CA GLU A 31 9.73 15.81 14.19
C GLU A 31 9.55 16.06 12.68
N LYS A 32 10.63 15.85 11.92
CA LYS A 32 10.74 15.90 10.46
C LYS A 32 9.85 14.92 9.68
N LEU A 33 9.34 13.84 10.28
CA LEU A 33 8.55 12.81 9.59
C LEU A 33 7.07 12.75 10.02
N LYS A 34 6.57 13.73 10.77
CA LYS A 34 5.16 13.79 11.23
C LYS A 34 4.15 13.68 10.09
N MET A 35 4.43 14.31 8.95
CA MET A 35 3.52 14.29 7.79
C MET A 35 3.47 12.91 7.14
N LEU A 36 4.63 12.27 6.96
CA LEU A 36 4.71 10.89 6.43
C LEU A 36 3.98 9.91 7.35
N ASN A 37 4.18 10.02 8.67
CA ASN A 37 3.49 9.19 9.65
C ASN A 37 1.97 9.36 9.59
N THR A 38 1.49 10.58 9.39
CA THR A 38 0.05 10.85 9.23
C THR A 38 -0.51 10.21 7.96
N VAL A 39 0.18 10.37 6.83
CA VAL A 39 -0.23 9.75 5.55
C VAL A 39 -0.27 8.24 5.69
N VAL A 40 0.79 7.61 6.20
CA VAL A 40 0.83 6.16 6.45
C VAL A 40 -0.32 5.71 7.34
N ARG A 41 -0.59 6.44 8.43
CA ARG A 41 -1.66 6.10 9.38
C ARG A 41 -3.05 6.18 8.74
N GLU A 42 -3.36 7.28 8.06
CA GLU A 42 -4.67 7.46 7.42
C GLU A 42 -4.86 6.51 6.22
N THR A 43 -3.83 6.28 5.42
CA THR A 43 -3.90 5.33 4.30
C THR A 43 -4.09 3.90 4.79
N ARG A 44 -3.37 3.47 5.85
CA ARG A 44 -3.62 2.16 6.47
C ARG A 44 -5.05 2.06 7.00
N LYS A 45 -5.56 3.10 7.67
CA LYS A 45 -6.94 3.13 8.19
C LYS A 45 -7.97 2.99 7.07
N TYR A 46 -7.80 3.71 5.97
CA TYR A 46 -8.67 3.62 4.80
C TYR A 46 -8.64 2.21 4.19
N LEU A 47 -7.45 1.65 3.95
CA LEU A 47 -7.30 0.33 3.36
C LEU A 47 -7.84 -0.79 4.26
N HIS A 48 -7.70 -0.65 5.59
CA HIS A 48 -8.28 -1.57 6.55
C HIS A 48 -9.82 -1.57 6.57
N ALA A 49 -10.45 -0.45 6.21
CA ALA A 49 -11.90 -0.37 6.05
C ALA A 49 -12.39 -0.92 4.69
N SER A 50 -11.47 -1.26 3.79
CA SER A 50 -11.78 -1.82 2.48
C SER A 50 -11.65 -3.36 2.47
N PRO A 51 -12.19 -4.05 1.44
CA PRO A 51 -12.01 -5.49 1.29
C PRO A 51 -10.56 -5.97 1.17
N ALA A 52 -9.60 -5.06 0.92
CA ALA A 52 -8.17 -5.39 0.90
C ALA A 52 -7.67 -5.91 2.26
N ALA A 53 -8.39 -5.67 3.35
CA ALA A 53 -8.04 -6.19 4.68
C ALA A 53 -8.14 -7.72 4.80
N THR A 54 -8.98 -8.35 3.99
CA THR A 54 -9.26 -9.81 4.03
C THR A 54 -8.69 -10.56 2.83
N GLN A 55 -8.18 -9.83 1.84
CA GLN A 55 -7.57 -10.38 0.62
C GLN A 55 -6.08 -10.65 0.85
N ASN A 56 -5.59 -11.71 0.22
CA ASN A 56 -4.17 -12.12 0.23
C ASN A 56 -3.60 -12.14 -1.20
N SER A 57 -2.28 -12.02 -1.33
CA SER A 57 -1.57 -12.07 -2.63
C SER A 57 -1.99 -13.28 -3.48
N ASP A 58 -2.03 -14.47 -2.89
CA ASP A 58 -2.37 -15.71 -3.60
C ASP A 58 -3.76 -15.67 -4.25
N MET A 59 -4.74 -15.04 -3.58
CA MET A 59 -6.09 -14.90 -4.13
C MET A 59 -6.12 -13.96 -5.33
N ILE A 60 -5.32 -12.90 -5.31
CA ILE A 60 -5.21 -11.94 -6.40
C ILE A 60 -4.56 -12.61 -7.62
N GLU A 61 -3.46 -13.33 -7.41
CA GLU A 61 -2.77 -14.07 -8.47
C GLU A 61 -3.68 -15.11 -9.15
N GLN A 62 -4.55 -15.78 -8.39
CA GLN A 62 -5.53 -16.72 -8.93
C GLN A 62 -6.70 -16.03 -9.67
N LEU A 63 -7.02 -14.79 -9.31
CA LEU A 63 -8.10 -14.02 -9.90
C LEU A 63 -7.69 -13.37 -11.23
N LEU A 64 -6.44 -12.87 -11.34
CA LEU A 64 -5.96 -12.15 -12.52
C LEU A 64 -6.15 -12.91 -13.84
N PRO A 65 -5.85 -14.23 -13.95
CA PRO A 65 -6.09 -14.99 -15.17
C PRO A 65 -7.57 -15.10 -15.54
N LYS A 66 -8.47 -15.12 -14.54
CA LYS A 66 -9.92 -15.27 -14.74
C LYS A 66 -10.61 -13.99 -15.19
N LEU A 67 -9.93 -12.85 -15.03
CA LEU A 67 -10.40 -11.53 -15.45
C LEU A 67 -9.84 -11.12 -16.82
N LYS A 68 -8.96 -11.93 -17.43
CA LYS A 68 -8.54 -11.70 -18.81
C LYS A 68 -9.75 -11.97 -19.73
N PRO A 69 -10.08 -11.05 -20.66
CA PRO A 69 -11.13 -11.28 -21.65
C PRO A 69 -10.83 -12.47 -22.56
#